data_AF-A0A5C7H711-F1
#
_entry.id   AF-A0A5C7H711-F1
#
_cell.length_a   1.000
_cell.length_b   1.000
_cell.length_c   1.000
_cell.angle_alpha   90.00
_cell.angle_beta   90.00
_cell.angle_gamma   90.00
#
_symmetry.space_group_name_H-M   'P 1'
#
loop_
_entity.id
_entity.type
_entity.pdbx_description
1 polymer ?
#
loop_
_entity_poly.entity_id
_entity_poly.type
_entity_poly.pdbx_seq_one_letter_code
_entity_poly.pdbx_strand_id
1 'polypeptide(L)'
;MNTIFHWKPPQKPRLSSHLKEPQNSVLSFLKQIGFSNTHIENLIQKAPAVLFADLDNTIKPKIKIFQDLGISSTDIADLISTAPWIFKRSDDGLAQSTLVLRSILGSDANVSKLLKASAWFLNSDLEKTMMPNIEFTKSCGITTSQIVQHMFTFPRLFLHQPESMKDFVRRVDELGVDRTSKRFLPAIRTISSMTKENWEHKLKLFGSLGFSEDDTVGI
;
A
#
# COMPACT_ATOMS: atom_id res chain seq x y z
N MET A 1 -31.61 -37.39 7.96
CA MET A 1 -31.03 -37.21 6.61
C MET A 1 -30.18 -35.94 6.64
N ASN A 2 -28.87 -36.07 6.85
CA ASN A 2 -27.94 -34.92 6.89
C ASN A 2 -27.19 -34.84 5.57
N THR A 3 -27.53 -33.85 4.76
CA THR A 3 -26.84 -33.57 3.50
C THR A 3 -25.62 -32.70 3.80
N ILE A 4 -24.43 -33.30 3.74
CA ILE A 4 -23.16 -32.59 3.87
C ILE A 4 -22.92 -31.81 2.57
N PHE A 5 -22.92 -30.47 2.65
CA PHE A 5 -22.48 -29.62 1.56
C PHE A 5 -20.97 -29.76 1.37
N HIS A 6 -20.55 -30.49 0.33
CA HIS A 6 -19.17 -30.50 -0.13
C HIS A 6 -18.86 -29.17 -0.80
N TRP A 7 -18.19 -28.27 -0.08
CA TRP A 7 -17.54 -27.11 -0.67
C TRP A 7 -16.44 -27.59 -1.63
N LYS A 8 -16.56 -27.24 -2.91
CA LYS A 8 -15.47 -27.38 -3.89
C LYS A 8 -14.79 -26.01 -4.03
N PRO A 9 -13.46 -25.91 -3.86
CA PRO A 9 -12.74 -24.68 -4.15
C PRO A 9 -12.92 -24.29 -5.63
N PRO A 10 -12.95 -22.99 -5.96
CA PRO A 10 -13.00 -22.55 -7.35
C PRO A 10 -11.80 -23.12 -8.12
N GLN A 11 -12.07 -23.73 -9.27
CA GLN A 11 -11.01 -24.27 -10.12
C GLN A 11 -10.12 -23.13 -10.63
N LYS A 12 -8.80 -23.29 -10.53
CA LYS A 12 -7.82 -22.39 -11.15
C LYS A 12 -8.10 -22.32 -12.65
N PRO A 13 -8.16 -21.14 -13.28
CA PRO A 13 -8.22 -21.07 -14.74
C PRO A 13 -6.94 -21.70 -15.28
N ARG A 14 -7.05 -22.87 -15.91
CA ARG A 14 -5.96 -23.42 -16.72
C ARG A 14 -5.81 -22.51 -17.93
N LEU A 15 -4.59 -22.04 -18.18
CA LEU A 15 -4.21 -21.39 -19.44
C LEU A 15 -4.62 -22.34 -20.57
N SER A 16 -5.74 -22.05 -21.24
CA SER A 16 -6.25 -22.86 -22.32
C SER A 16 -5.36 -22.68 -23.55
N SER A 17 -5.21 -23.72 -24.34
CA SER A 17 -4.40 -23.80 -25.56
C SER A 17 -4.90 -22.95 -26.74
N HIS A 18 -5.69 -21.90 -26.48
CA HIS A 18 -6.34 -21.07 -27.50
C HIS A 18 -6.19 -19.56 -27.22
N LEU A 19 -5.00 -19.15 -26.79
CA LEU A 19 -4.67 -17.73 -26.69
C LEU A 19 -4.39 -17.15 -28.09
N LYS A 20 -4.98 -15.98 -28.38
CA LYS A 20 -4.76 -15.25 -29.65
C LYS A 20 -3.38 -14.57 -29.65
N GLU A 21 -2.82 -14.29 -30.82
CA GLU A 21 -1.50 -13.64 -30.99
C GLU A 21 -1.20 -12.47 -30.02
N PRO A 22 -2.11 -11.51 -29.77
CA PRO A 22 -1.85 -10.43 -28.80
C PRO A 22 -1.63 -10.91 -27.36
N GLN A 23 -2.35 -11.96 -26.94
CA GLN A 23 -2.22 -12.55 -25.61
C GLN A 23 -0.90 -13.30 -25.48
N ASN A 24 -0.47 -13.99 -26.55
CA ASN A 24 0.83 -14.65 -26.61
C ASN A 24 1.97 -13.64 -26.54
N SER A 25 1.82 -12.46 -27.17
CA SER A 25 2.80 -11.38 -27.09
C SER A 25 2.96 -10.83 -25.67
N VAL A 26 1.86 -10.58 -24.96
CA VAL A 26 1.90 -10.13 -23.55
C VAL A 26 2.61 -11.18 -22.67
N LEU A 27 2.24 -12.45 -22.78
CA LEU A 27 2.85 -13.51 -21.99
C LEU A 27 4.33 -13.70 -22.30
N SER A 28 4.71 -13.66 -23.58
CA SER A 28 6.09 -13.79 -24.02
C SER A 28 6.94 -12.64 -23.50
N PHE A 29 6.41 -11.41 -23.56
CA PHE A 29 7.07 -10.25 -23.00
C PHE A 29 7.27 -10.37 -21.48
N LEU A 30 6.22 -10.74 -20.72
CA LEU A 30 6.32 -10.90 -19.26
C LEU A 30 7.41 -11.93 -18.89
N LYS A 31 7.46 -13.07 -19.60
CA LYS A 31 8.51 -14.08 -19.41
C LYS A 31 9.90 -13.53 -19.76
N GLN A 32 10.02 -12.81 -20.88
CA GLN A 32 11.28 -12.21 -21.32
C GLN A 32 11.85 -11.23 -20.28
N ILE A 33 10.99 -10.45 -19.61
CA ILE A 33 11.41 -9.50 -18.58
C ILE A 33 11.56 -10.14 -17.19
N GLY A 34 11.46 -11.47 -17.07
CA GLY A 34 11.78 -12.20 -15.85
C GLY A 34 10.60 -12.63 -14.98
N PHE A 35 9.35 -12.54 -15.45
CA PHE A 35 8.21 -13.07 -14.70
C PHE A 35 8.21 -14.61 -14.74
N SER A 36 8.16 -15.23 -13.57
CA SER A 36 7.98 -16.67 -13.44
C SER A 36 6.57 -17.09 -13.86
N ASN A 37 6.36 -18.38 -14.13
CA ASN A 37 5.01 -18.90 -14.38
C ASN A 37 4.07 -18.62 -13.20
N THR A 38 4.56 -18.71 -11.97
CA THR A 38 3.78 -18.38 -10.76
C THR A 38 3.37 -16.91 -10.71
N HIS A 39 4.26 -15.99 -11.11
CA HIS A 39 3.93 -14.57 -11.21
C HIS A 39 2.81 -14.33 -12.23
N ILE A 40 2.93 -14.94 -13.41
CA ILE A 40 1.96 -14.83 -14.49
C ILE A 40 0.60 -15.42 -14.09
N GLU A 41 0.58 -16.62 -13.51
CA GLU A 41 -0.64 -17.25 -13.01
C GLU A 41 -1.36 -16.39 -11.98
N ASN A 42 -0.63 -15.87 -11.00
CA ASN A 42 -1.19 -14.97 -9.97
C ASN A 42 -1.75 -13.68 -10.57
N LEU A 43 -1.03 -13.10 -11.54
CA LEU A 43 -1.43 -11.88 -12.24
C LEU A 43 -2.74 -12.13 -13.02
N ILE A 44 -2.82 -13.20 -13.80
CA ILE A 44 -4.02 -13.54 -14.60
C ILE A 44 -5.21 -13.88 -13.70
N GLN A 45 -4.99 -14.58 -12.60
CA GLN A 45 -6.06 -14.91 -11.65
C GLN A 45 -6.71 -13.65 -11.07
N LYS A 46 -5.92 -12.63 -10.75
CA LYS A 46 -6.40 -11.38 -10.14
C LYS A 46 -6.88 -10.36 -11.18
N ALA A 47 -6.30 -10.36 -12.37
CA ALA A 47 -6.54 -9.37 -13.41
C ALA A 47 -6.45 -9.98 -14.81
N PRO A 48 -7.41 -10.83 -15.23
CA PRO A 48 -7.36 -11.51 -16.53
C PRO A 48 -7.36 -10.53 -17.71
N ALA A 49 -7.89 -9.31 -17.51
CA ALA A 49 -7.88 -8.24 -18.51
C ALA A 49 -6.48 -7.84 -18.99
N VAL A 50 -5.42 -8.12 -18.21
CA VAL A 50 -4.04 -7.81 -18.61
C VAL A 50 -3.62 -8.52 -19.91
N LEU A 51 -4.18 -9.70 -20.20
CA LEU A 51 -3.91 -10.44 -21.43
C LEU A 51 -4.43 -9.72 -22.69
N PHE A 52 -5.35 -8.79 -22.51
CA PHE A 52 -5.97 -8.01 -23.57
C PHE A 52 -5.49 -6.56 -23.58
N ALA A 53 -4.59 -6.19 -22.67
CA ALA A 53 -4.04 -4.84 -22.60
C ALA A 53 -3.06 -4.62 -23.76
N ASP A 54 -2.96 -3.38 -24.21
CA ASP A 54 -2.00 -2.98 -25.22
C ASP A 54 -0.57 -3.12 -24.66
N LEU A 55 0.23 -3.98 -25.28
CA LEU A 55 1.58 -4.26 -24.82
C LEU A 55 2.47 -3.00 -24.87
N ASP A 56 2.40 -2.24 -25.95
CA ASP A 56 3.30 -1.12 -26.22
C ASP A 56 2.85 0.17 -25.55
N ASN A 57 1.53 0.37 -25.43
CA ASN A 57 0.94 1.60 -24.91
C ASN A 57 0.45 1.47 -23.46
N THR A 58 0.30 0.26 -22.91
CA THR A 58 -0.19 0.08 -21.52
C THR A 58 0.81 -0.62 -20.61
N ILE A 59 1.40 -1.73 -21.07
CA ILE A 59 2.25 -2.58 -20.21
C ILE A 59 3.69 -2.08 -20.18
N LYS A 60 4.35 -1.97 -21.34
CA LYS A 60 5.76 -1.56 -21.44
C LYS A 60 6.06 -0.21 -20.77
N PRO A 61 5.25 0.85 -20.94
CA PRO A 61 5.53 2.15 -20.32
C PRO A 61 5.58 2.05 -18.79
N LYS A 62 4.63 1.31 -18.18
CA LYS A 62 4.57 1.14 -16.73
C LYS A 62 5.72 0.29 -16.20
N ILE A 63 6.10 -0.76 -16.91
CA ILE A 63 7.29 -1.55 -16.57
C ILE A 63 8.54 -0.66 -16.62
N LYS A 64 8.66 0.17 -17.66
CA LYS A 64 9.78 1.10 -17.83
C LYS A 64 9.89 2.10 -16.68
N ILE A 65 8.78 2.65 -16.18
CA ILE A 65 8.80 3.53 -14.99
C ILE A 65 9.51 2.85 -13.81
N PHE A 66 9.22 1.58 -13.54
CA PHE A 66 9.86 0.86 -12.44
C PHE A 66 11.31 0.50 -12.72
N GLN A 67 11.65 0.18 -13.97
CA GLN A 67 13.04 -0.07 -14.38
C GLN A 67 13.91 1.19 -14.25
N ASP A 68 13.37 2.36 -14.63
CA ASP A 68 14.06 3.65 -14.53
C ASP A 68 14.28 4.07 -13.07
N LEU A 69 13.49 3.54 -12.12
CA LEU A 69 13.74 3.66 -10.67
C LEU A 69 14.81 2.66 -10.14
N GLY A 70 15.37 1.82 -11.01
CA GLY A 70 16.32 0.77 -10.64
C GLY A 70 15.69 -0.43 -9.93
N ILE A 71 14.38 -0.66 -10.07
CA ILE A 71 13.73 -1.87 -9.52
C ILE A 71 14.12 -3.07 -10.40
N SER A 72 14.57 -4.16 -9.78
CA SER A 72 14.96 -5.37 -10.50
C SER A 72 13.76 -6.01 -11.20
N SER A 73 13.99 -6.70 -12.32
CA SER A 73 12.96 -7.46 -13.03
C SER A 73 12.14 -8.39 -12.13
N THR A 74 12.80 -9.08 -11.20
CA THR A 74 12.14 -9.97 -10.24
C THR A 74 11.26 -9.20 -9.26
N ASP A 75 11.76 -8.11 -8.68
CA ASP A 75 10.99 -7.25 -7.79
C ASP A 75 9.78 -6.60 -8.50
N ILE A 76 9.94 -6.21 -9.78
CA ILE A 76 8.83 -5.73 -10.61
C ILE A 76 7.78 -6.83 -10.79
N ALA A 77 8.21 -8.07 -11.03
CA ALA A 77 7.29 -9.19 -11.17
C ALA A 77 6.49 -9.44 -9.89
N ASP A 78 7.15 -9.42 -8.72
CA ASP A 78 6.48 -9.53 -7.42
C ASP A 78 5.48 -8.39 -7.19
N LEU A 79 5.90 -7.15 -7.47
CA LEU A 79 5.06 -5.96 -7.33
C LEU A 79 3.80 -6.06 -8.21
N ILE A 80 3.95 -6.40 -9.49
CA ILE A 80 2.85 -6.44 -10.45
C ILE A 80 1.91 -7.62 -10.18
N SER A 81 2.44 -8.80 -9.83
CA SER A 81 1.62 -9.97 -9.52
C SER A 81 0.87 -9.82 -8.18
N THR A 82 1.36 -9.00 -7.26
CA THR A 82 0.66 -8.69 -6.01
C THR A 82 -0.36 -7.56 -6.18
N ALA A 83 -0.02 -6.54 -6.98
CA ALA A 83 -0.80 -5.31 -7.19
C ALA A 83 -1.12 -5.06 -8.68
N PRO A 84 -1.88 -5.92 -9.36
CA PRO A 84 -2.13 -5.80 -10.80
C PRO A 84 -3.01 -4.60 -11.17
N TRP A 85 -3.66 -3.97 -10.19
CA TRP A 85 -4.38 -2.71 -10.37
C TRP A 85 -3.47 -1.55 -10.81
N ILE A 86 -2.15 -1.68 -10.68
CA ILE A 86 -1.17 -0.72 -11.21
C ILE A 86 -1.39 -0.48 -12.71
N PHE A 87 -1.77 -1.51 -13.48
CA PHE A 87 -2.04 -1.34 -14.91
C PHE A 87 -3.25 -0.43 -15.22
N LYS A 88 -4.12 -0.17 -14.25
CA LYS A 88 -5.26 0.76 -14.39
C LYS A 88 -4.90 2.22 -14.09
N ARG A 89 -3.71 2.48 -13.55
CA ARG A 89 -3.23 3.85 -13.30
C ARG A 89 -2.72 4.46 -14.60
N SER A 90 -2.82 5.77 -14.73
CA SER A 90 -2.15 6.49 -15.83
C SER A 90 -0.64 6.47 -15.63
N ASP A 91 0.10 6.52 -16.73
CA ASP A 91 1.56 6.54 -16.70
C ASP A 91 2.06 7.80 -15.99
N ASP A 92 1.48 8.96 -16.30
CA ASP A 92 1.74 10.23 -15.62
C ASP A 92 1.44 10.17 -14.12
N GLY A 93 0.35 9.49 -13.74
CA GLY A 93 -0.03 9.34 -12.34
C GLY A 93 0.95 8.48 -11.55
N LEU A 94 1.49 7.42 -12.18
CA LEU A 94 2.56 6.61 -11.59
C LEU A 94 3.86 7.40 -11.50
N ALA A 95 4.28 8.06 -12.58
CA ALA A 95 5.48 8.89 -12.60
C ALA A 95 5.42 10.01 -11.56
N GLN A 96 4.29 10.71 -11.44
CA GLN A 96 4.13 11.74 -10.42
C GLN A 96 4.21 11.16 -9.01
N SER A 97 3.62 9.99 -8.77
CA SER A 97 3.71 9.32 -7.47
C SER A 97 5.17 9.03 -7.10
N THR A 98 6.00 8.60 -8.07
CA THR A 98 7.42 8.30 -7.80
C THR A 98 8.24 9.56 -7.54
N LEU A 99 7.93 10.67 -8.21
CA LEU A 99 8.54 11.98 -7.94
C LEU A 99 8.19 12.50 -6.53
N VAL A 100 6.93 12.40 -6.13
CA VAL A 100 6.47 12.81 -4.79
C VAL A 100 7.11 11.92 -3.71
N LEU A 101 7.21 10.61 -3.92
CA LEU A 101 7.91 9.74 -2.99
C LEU A 101 9.39 10.11 -2.89
N ARG A 102 10.05 10.42 -4.00
CA ARG A 102 11.46 10.81 -4.03
C ARG A 102 11.72 12.10 -3.26
N SER A 103 10.82 13.09 -3.32
CA SER A 103 11.00 14.35 -2.61
C SER A 103 11.07 14.19 -1.09
N ILE A 104 10.43 13.14 -0.56
CA ILE A 104 10.45 12.79 0.87
C ILE A 104 11.57 11.81 1.21
N LEU A 105 11.80 10.81 0.35
CA LEU A 105 12.73 9.71 0.61
C LEU A 105 14.18 9.98 0.18
N GLY A 106 14.39 11.02 -0.63
CA GLY A 106 15.71 11.51 -1.05
C GLY A 106 16.44 10.69 -2.11
N SER A 107 15.95 9.50 -2.50
CA SER A 107 16.62 8.68 -3.53
C SER A 107 15.70 7.66 -4.19
N ASP A 108 16.05 7.25 -5.42
CA ASP A 108 15.44 6.12 -6.13
C ASP A 108 15.47 4.83 -5.32
N ALA A 109 16.62 4.54 -4.71
CA ALA A 109 16.82 3.33 -3.91
C ALA A 109 15.79 3.24 -2.76
N ASN A 110 15.50 4.36 -2.10
CA ASN A 110 14.50 4.40 -1.04
C ASN A 110 13.07 4.31 -1.58
N VAL A 111 12.77 4.93 -2.74
CA VAL A 111 11.48 4.79 -3.42
C VAL A 111 11.23 3.33 -3.79
N SER A 112 12.20 2.69 -4.45
CA SER A 112 12.19 1.27 -4.80
C SER A 112 11.95 0.40 -3.56
N LYS A 113 12.72 0.61 -2.49
CA LYS A 113 12.55 -0.12 -1.22
C LYS A 113 11.14 0.04 -0.65
N LEU A 114 10.56 1.23 -0.71
CA LEU A 114 9.22 1.50 -0.17
C LEU A 114 8.14 0.82 -1.02
N LEU A 115 8.22 0.91 -2.34
CA LEU A 115 7.24 0.32 -3.25
C LEU A 115 7.20 -1.21 -3.14
N LYS A 116 8.35 -1.84 -2.87
CA LYS A 116 8.42 -3.27 -2.55
C LYS A 116 7.72 -3.63 -1.25
N ALA A 117 7.82 -2.76 -0.23
CA ALA A 117 7.12 -2.97 1.03
C ALA A 117 5.61 -2.69 0.90
N SER A 118 5.22 -1.71 0.08
CA SER A 118 3.81 -1.34 -0.10
C SER A 118 3.55 -0.60 -1.40
N ALA A 119 2.98 -1.33 -2.37
CA ALA A 119 2.49 -0.77 -3.62
C ALA A 119 1.41 0.32 -3.42
N TRP A 120 0.75 0.39 -2.26
CA TRP A 120 -0.39 1.29 -2.01
C TRP A 120 -0.08 2.78 -2.23
N PHE A 121 1.18 3.20 -2.16
CA PHE A 121 1.58 4.56 -2.51
C PHE A 121 1.36 4.90 -3.99
N LEU A 122 1.10 3.92 -4.86
CA LEU A 122 0.77 4.12 -6.26
C LEU A 122 -0.74 4.18 -6.53
N ASN A 123 -1.57 3.93 -5.50
CA ASN A 123 -3.01 3.75 -5.67
C ASN A 123 -3.78 5.08 -5.75
N SER A 124 -3.22 6.16 -5.22
CA SER A 124 -3.88 7.47 -5.12
C SER A 124 -2.96 8.61 -5.55
N ASP A 125 -3.53 9.80 -5.65
CA ASP A 125 -2.78 11.04 -5.82
C ASP A 125 -2.10 11.41 -4.49
N LEU A 126 -0.77 11.26 -4.43
CA LEU A 126 0.01 11.49 -3.22
C LEU A 126 0.09 12.97 -2.84
N GLU A 127 -0.05 13.91 -3.78
CA GLU A 127 -0.06 15.34 -3.47
C GLU A 127 -1.32 15.74 -2.71
N LYS A 128 -2.44 15.05 -2.97
CA LYS A 128 -3.72 15.29 -2.28
C LYS A 128 -3.91 14.46 -1.01
N THR A 129 -3.13 13.39 -0.83
CA THR A 129 -3.31 12.45 0.30
C THR A 129 -2.10 12.45 1.22
N MET A 130 -0.97 11.93 0.76
CA MET A 130 0.23 11.76 1.57
C MET A 130 0.88 13.08 1.98
N MET A 131 1.03 14.04 1.06
CA MET A 131 1.72 15.30 1.34
C MET A 131 1.04 16.11 2.45
N PRO A 132 -0.29 16.32 2.45
CA PRO A 132 -0.98 16.98 3.56
C PRO A 132 -0.78 16.28 4.90
N ASN A 133 -0.78 14.94 4.91
CA ASN A 133 -0.52 14.15 6.12
C ASN A 133 0.90 14.34 6.62
N ILE A 134 1.89 14.37 5.73
CA ILE A 134 3.30 14.61 6.07
C ILE A 134 3.48 16.00 6.67
N GLU A 135 2.95 17.04 6.03
CA GLU A 135 3.09 18.42 6.51
C GLU A 135 2.37 18.63 7.85
N PHE A 136 1.17 18.03 8.02
CA PHE A 136 0.49 18.05 9.31
C PHE A 136 1.27 17.28 10.39
N THR A 137 1.83 16.12 10.06
CA THR A 137 2.65 15.36 11.02
C THR A 137 3.89 16.14 11.45
N LYS A 138 4.52 16.88 10.53
CA LYS A 138 5.61 17.81 10.85
C LYS A 138 5.17 18.95 11.77
N SER A 139 3.99 19.53 11.55
CA SER A 139 3.46 20.58 12.43
C SER A 139 3.12 20.07 13.84
N CYS A 140 2.92 18.76 14.00
CA CYS A 140 2.84 18.10 15.31
C CYS A 140 4.21 17.89 16.00
N GLY A 141 5.32 18.35 15.41
CA GLY A 141 6.66 18.22 15.98
C GLY A 141 7.42 16.95 15.59
N ILE A 142 6.88 16.14 14.69
CA ILE A 142 7.55 14.92 14.20
C ILE A 142 8.53 15.28 13.08
N THR A 143 9.75 14.77 13.19
CA THR A 143 10.79 15.00 12.19
C THR A 143 10.57 14.20 10.91
N THR A 144 11.07 14.70 9.77
CA THR A 144 11.07 13.97 8.49
C THR A 144 11.70 12.58 8.63
N SER A 145 12.76 12.42 9.43
CA SER A 145 13.40 11.11 9.65
C SER A 145 12.45 10.10 10.31
N GLN A 146 11.66 10.52 11.32
CA GLN A 146 10.67 9.65 11.96
C GLN A 146 9.52 9.29 11.01
N ILE A 147 9.08 10.26 10.18
CA ILE A 147 8.07 10.02 9.14
C ILE A 147 8.57 8.96 8.16
N VAL A 148 9.77 9.15 7.61
CA VAL A 148 10.38 8.20 6.66
C VAL A 148 10.50 6.81 7.27
N GLN A 149 10.98 6.71 8.52
CA GLN A 149 11.04 5.42 9.23
C GLN A 149 9.66 4.74 9.28
N HIS A 150 8.60 5.48 9.61
CA HIS A 150 7.25 4.94 9.67
C HIS A 150 6.60 4.67 8.32
N MET A 151 7.00 5.34 7.25
CA MET A 151 6.56 4.96 5.90
C MET A 151 6.98 3.53 5.57
N PHE A 152 8.15 3.08 6.04
CA PHE A 152 8.61 1.70 5.84
C PHE A 152 7.93 0.69 6.77
N THR A 153 7.64 1.04 8.03
CA THR A 153 7.05 0.08 8.98
C THR A 153 5.53 0.04 8.89
N PHE A 154 4.89 1.19 8.69
CA PHE A 154 3.44 1.39 8.74
C PHE A 154 2.93 2.24 7.56
N PRO A 155 3.15 1.80 6.32
CA PRO A 155 2.98 2.59 5.11
C PRO A 155 1.57 3.20 4.95
N ARG A 156 0.54 2.50 5.42
CA ARG A 156 -0.86 2.92 5.27
C ARG A 156 -1.23 4.15 6.10
N LEU A 157 -0.50 4.46 7.18
CA LEU A 157 -0.83 5.60 8.05
C LEU A 157 -0.91 6.91 7.25
N PHE A 158 0.05 7.15 6.36
CA PHE A 158 0.11 8.38 5.59
C PHE A 158 -0.81 8.39 4.36
N LEU A 159 -1.52 7.30 4.09
CA LEU A 159 -2.44 7.17 2.95
C LEU A 159 -3.92 7.35 3.35
N HIS A 160 -4.19 7.64 4.62
CA HIS A 160 -5.52 8.04 5.06
C HIS A 160 -5.90 9.43 4.50
N GLN A 161 -7.20 9.74 4.49
CA GLN A 161 -7.64 11.09 4.16
C GLN A 161 -7.10 12.10 5.19
N PRO A 162 -6.76 13.34 4.79
CA PRO A 162 -6.19 14.33 5.71
C PRO A 162 -7.02 14.57 6.98
N GLU A 163 -8.34 14.55 6.85
CA GLU A 163 -9.29 14.73 7.95
C GLU A 163 -9.23 13.56 8.94
N SER A 164 -9.01 12.34 8.45
CA SER A 164 -8.79 11.17 9.32
C SER A 164 -7.50 11.29 10.10
N MET A 165 -6.42 11.76 9.48
CA MET A 165 -5.14 11.95 10.16
C MET A 165 -5.24 12.97 11.30
N LYS A 166 -5.94 14.10 11.06
CA LYS A 166 -6.24 15.10 12.09
C LYS A 166 -7.04 14.51 13.25
N ASP A 167 -8.05 13.68 12.94
CA ASP A 167 -8.87 13.02 13.95
C ASP A 167 -8.07 11.99 14.78
N PHE A 168 -7.14 11.25 14.16
CA PHE A 168 -6.24 10.34 14.89
C PHE A 168 -5.35 11.10 15.86
N VAL A 169 -4.75 12.21 15.42
CA VAL A 169 -3.92 13.07 16.27
C VAL A 169 -4.74 13.64 17.42
N ARG A 170 -5.92 14.19 17.16
CA ARG A 170 -6.83 14.71 18.19
C ARG A 170 -7.12 13.67 19.27
N ARG A 171 -7.43 12.43 18.88
CA ARG A 171 -7.68 11.33 19.82
C ARG A 171 -6.45 10.96 20.65
N VAL A 172 -5.25 11.07 20.09
CA VAL A 172 -4.00 10.84 20.83
C VAL A 172 -3.71 12.00 21.80
N ASP A 173 -4.01 13.23 21.43
CA ASP A 173 -3.90 14.39 22.33
C ASP A 173 -4.90 14.30 23.50
N GLU A 174 -6.12 13.82 23.24
CA GLU A 174 -7.15 13.58 24.28
C GLU A 174 -6.70 12.54 25.32
N LEU A 175 -5.81 11.63 24.94
CA LEU A 175 -5.18 10.67 25.83
C LEU A 175 -3.98 11.23 26.61
N GLY A 176 -3.68 12.53 26.48
CA GLY A 176 -2.57 13.15 27.19
C GLY A 176 -1.19 12.71 26.70
N VAL A 177 -1.07 12.04 25.55
CA VAL A 177 0.22 11.57 25.03
C VAL A 177 1.05 12.77 24.59
N ASP A 178 2.13 13.03 25.30
CA ASP A 178 3.07 14.10 24.96
C ASP A 178 3.59 13.94 23.51
N ARG A 179 3.40 14.97 22.69
CA ARG A 179 3.86 15.02 21.30
C ARG A 179 5.38 14.88 21.15
N THR A 180 6.15 15.26 22.16
CA THR A 180 7.61 15.09 22.16
C THR A 180 8.04 13.66 22.48
N SER A 181 7.13 12.85 23.03
CA SER A 181 7.40 11.46 23.37
C SER A 181 7.57 10.59 22.12
N LYS A 182 8.48 9.62 22.21
CA LYS A 182 8.65 8.58 21.18
C LYS A 182 7.39 7.71 20.99
N ARG A 183 6.43 7.79 21.92
CA ARG A 183 5.15 7.05 21.85
C ARG A 183 4.09 7.73 20.99
N PHE A 184 4.22 9.02 20.70
CA PHE A 184 3.18 9.79 20.03
C PHE A 184 2.79 9.21 18.66
N LEU A 185 3.77 9.00 17.78
CA LEU A 185 3.51 8.49 16.43
C LEU A 185 3.08 7.00 16.39
N PRO A 186 3.66 6.11 17.23
CA PRO A 186 3.08 4.79 17.47
C PRO A 186 1.63 4.82 17.96
N ALA A 187 1.27 5.73 18.87
CA ALA A 187 -0.10 5.87 19.35
C ALA A 187 -1.06 6.28 18.22
N ILE A 188 -0.66 7.25 17.37
CA ILE A 188 -1.45 7.63 16.18
C ILE A 188 -1.68 6.41 15.28
N ARG A 189 -0.64 5.61 15.04
CA ARG A 189 -0.74 4.37 14.26
C ARG A 189 -1.67 3.34 14.90
N THR A 190 -1.66 3.20 16.22
CA THR A 190 -2.59 2.32 16.94
C THR A 190 -4.03 2.80 16.76
N ILE A 191 -4.29 4.09 16.96
CA ILE A 191 -5.62 4.70 16.78
C ILE A 191 -6.10 4.58 15.33
N SER A 192 -5.21 4.75 14.34
CA SER A 192 -5.57 4.66 12.91
C SER A 192 -5.98 3.24 12.47
N SER A 193 -5.63 2.22 13.26
CA SER A 193 -5.94 0.81 12.96
C SER A 193 -7.33 0.37 13.40
N MET A 194 -8.09 1.24 14.09
CA MET A 194 -9.42 0.92 14.61
C MET A 194 -10.47 1.98 14.26
N THR A 195 -11.72 1.55 14.22
CA THR A 195 -12.86 2.46 14.05
C THR A 195 -13.03 3.35 15.29
N LYS A 196 -13.68 4.49 15.12
CA LYS A 196 -14.04 5.38 16.24
C LYS A 196 -14.87 4.66 17.30
N GLU A 197 -15.82 3.84 16.86
CA GLU A 197 -16.65 3.00 17.75
C GLU A 197 -15.80 1.99 18.56
N ASN A 198 -14.89 1.27 17.91
CA ASN A 198 -14.01 0.32 18.61
C ASN A 198 -13.08 1.04 19.60
N TRP A 199 -12.65 2.25 19.26
CA TRP A 199 -11.87 3.10 20.15
C TRP A 199 -12.67 3.49 21.41
N GLU A 200 -13.89 4.01 21.22
CA GLU A 200 -14.78 4.40 22.33
C GLU A 200 -15.15 3.22 23.23
N HIS A 201 -15.39 2.04 22.66
CA HIS A 201 -15.62 0.82 23.44
C HIS A 201 -14.40 0.42 24.28
N LYS A 202 -13.19 0.54 23.72
CA LYS A 202 -11.96 0.26 24.48
C LYS A 202 -11.75 1.25 25.62
N LEU A 203 -11.99 2.55 25.39
CA LEU A 203 -11.91 3.56 26.45
C LEU A 203 -12.87 3.24 27.61
N LYS A 204 -14.13 2.92 27.29
CA LYS A 204 -15.12 2.51 28.31
C LYS A 204 -14.67 1.27 29.08
N LEU A 205 -14.14 0.26 28.38
CA LEU A 205 -13.64 -0.96 29.01
C LEU A 205 -12.46 -0.66 29.94
N PHE A 206 -11.47 0.11 29.51
CA PHE A 206 -10.32 0.46 30.35
C PHE A 206 -10.73 1.26 31.59
N GLY A 207 -11.63 2.24 31.43
CA GLY A 207 -12.20 2.95 32.58
C GLY A 207 -12.95 2.02 33.54
N SER A 208 -13.69 1.02 33.02
CA SER A 208 -14.37 0.03 33.88
C SER A 208 -13.41 -0.92 34.62
N LEU A 209 -12.18 -1.07 34.12
CA LEU A 209 -11.12 -1.88 34.73
C LEU A 209 -10.23 -1.07 35.69
N GLY A 210 -10.54 0.19 35.94
CA GLY A 210 -9.79 1.06 36.85
C GLY A 210 -8.50 1.63 36.27
N PHE A 211 -8.27 1.46 34.96
CA PHE A 211 -7.19 2.16 34.26
C PHE A 211 -7.60 3.62 34.03
N SER A 212 -6.68 4.53 34.30
CA SER A 212 -6.84 5.93 33.88
C SER A 212 -6.64 6.05 32.37
N GLU A 213 -7.11 7.13 31.74
CA GLU A 213 -6.87 7.37 30.31
C GLU A 213 -5.36 7.31 29.97
N ASP A 214 -4.50 7.73 30.90
CA ASP A 214 -3.04 7.73 30.80
C ASP A 214 -2.41 6.32 30.72
N ASP A 215 -3.07 5.29 31.27
CA ASP A 215 -2.53 3.92 31.32
C ASP A 215 -2.76 3.13 30.02
N THR A 216 -3.69 3.59 29.18
CA THR A 216 -4.20 2.81 28.03
C THR A 216 -3.31 2.85 26.79
N VAL A 217 -2.35 3.77 26.75
CA VAL A 217 -1.48 4.02 25.58
C VAL A 217 -0.15 3.23 25.65
N GLY A 218 0.05 2.46 26.73
CA GLY A 218 1.27 1.68 26.97
C GLY A 218 1.27 0.24 26.42
N ILE A 219 0.17 -0.22 25.81
CA ILE A 219 -0.02 -1.62 25.35
C ILE A 219 0.02 -1.71 23.82
#